data_AF-A0A8H3TVQ9-F1
#
_entry.id   AF-A0A8H3TVQ9-F1
#
_cell.length_a   1.000
_cell.length_b   1.000
_cell.length_c   1.000
_cell.angle_alpha   90.00
_cell.angle_beta   90.00
_cell.angle_gamma   90.00
#
_symmetry.space_group_name_H-M   'P 1'
#
loop_
_entity.id
_entity.type
_entity.pdbx_description
1 polymer ?
#
loop_
_entity_poly.entity_id
_entity_poly.type
_entity_poly.pdbx_seq_one_letter_code
_entity_poly.pdbx_strand_id
1 'polypeptide(L)' 'MDFVIKKQNHVLEKQKAMQAQAGKQFVYKRGNGRIYFPIYMAVFGAGFVGTMYQLVQYGNGTVKKSDA' A
#
# COMPACT_ATOMS: atom_id res chain seq x y z
N MET A 1 1.93 -34.96 10.13
CA MET A 1 1.21 -33.86 9.44
C MET A 1 0.32 -33.15 10.45
N ASP A 2 0.89 -32.34 11.35
CA ASP A 2 0.12 -31.84 12.51
C ASP A 2 0.41 -30.38 12.90
N PHE A 3 1.18 -29.65 12.09
CA PHE A 3 1.53 -28.26 12.37
C PHE A 3 0.51 -27.25 11.84
N VAL A 4 -0.38 -27.67 10.92
CA VAL A 4 -1.31 -26.76 10.22
C VAL A 4 -2.60 -26.51 11.01
N ILE A 5 -2.96 -27.39 11.95
CA ILE A 5 -4.29 -27.36 12.62
C ILE A 5 -4.31 -26.43 13.85
N LYS A 6 -3.14 -26.03 14.39
CA LYS A 6 -3.06 -25.15 15.58
C LYS A 6 -3.16 -23.65 15.31
N LYS A 7 -3.46 -23.21 14.09
CA LYS A 7 -3.67 -21.77 13.82
C LYS A 7 -5.11 -21.43 14.21
N GLN A 8 -5.26 -20.82 15.39
CA GLN A 8 -6.54 -20.37 15.93
C GLN A 8 -7.30 -19.56 14.85
N ASN A 9 -8.50 -20.03 14.50
CA ASN A 9 -9.27 -19.48 13.39
C ASN A 9 -9.98 -18.19 13.81
N HIS A 10 -9.40 -17.04 13.49
CA HIS A 10 -9.95 -15.71 13.82
C HIS A 10 -10.84 -15.10 12.72
N VAL A 11 -11.32 -15.90 11.75
CA VAL A 11 -12.08 -15.37 10.61
C VAL A 11 -13.37 -14.68 11.07
N LEU A 12 -14.15 -15.31 11.95
CA LEU A 12 -15.40 -14.74 12.47
C LEU A 12 -15.18 -13.43 13.24
N GLU A 13 -14.14 -13.38 14.08
CA GLU A 13 -13.79 -12.16 14.82
C GLU A 13 -13.41 -11.02 13.87
N LYS A 14 -12.60 -11.31 12.84
CA LYS A 14 -12.23 -10.34 11.82
C LYS A 14 -13.44 -9.87 11.01
N GLN A 15 -14.36 -10.77 10.66
CA GLN A 15 -15.61 -10.41 9.96
C GLN A 15 -16.46 -9.45 10.79
N LYS A 16 -16.68 -9.76 12.07
CA LYS A 16 -17.41 -8.87 13.00
C LYS A 16 -16.72 -7.50 13.12
N ALA A 17 -15.39 -7.48 13.31
CA ALA A 17 -14.64 -6.25 13.41
C ALA A 17 -14.70 -5.39 12.13
N MET A 18 -14.62 -6.02 10.95
CA MET A 18 -14.73 -5.32 9.66
C MET A 18 -16.14 -4.82 9.37
N GLN A 19 -17.17 -5.58 9.75
CA GLN A 19 -18.58 -5.19 9.60
C GLN A 19 -18.95 -4.06 10.57
N ALA A 20 -18.42 -4.06 11.80
CA ALA A 20 -18.62 -2.96 12.76
C ALA A 20 -18.05 -1.61 12.27
N GLN A 21 -17.10 -1.64 11.33
CA GLN A 21 -16.52 -0.46 10.68
C GLN A 21 -17.21 -0.09 9.36
N ALA A 22 -18.23 -0.85 8.95
CA ALA A 22 -19.03 -0.53 7.77
C ALA A 22 -19.77 0.81 7.95
N GLY A 23 -19.85 1.60 6.88
CA GLY A 23 -20.43 2.95 6.91
C GLY A 23 -19.59 4.03 7.62
N LYS A 24 -18.66 3.64 8.51
CA LYS A 24 -17.78 4.59 9.24
C LYS A 24 -16.47 4.88 8.50
N GLN A 25 -15.96 3.90 7.77
CA GLN A 25 -14.70 4.02 7.04
C GLN A 25 -14.75 3.27 5.71
N PHE A 26 -14.04 3.82 4.72
CA PHE A 26 -13.74 3.14 3.47
C PHE A 26 -13.02 1.82 3.73
N VAL A 27 -13.31 0.82 2.89
CA VAL A 27 -12.81 -0.56 3.05
C VAL A 27 -11.29 -0.61 3.21
N TYR A 28 -10.55 0.16 2.40
CA TYR A 28 -9.09 0.21 2.42
C TYR A 28 -8.49 0.88 3.67
N LYS A 29 -9.30 1.54 4.50
CA LYS A 29 -8.87 2.12 5.79
C LYS A 29 -9.25 1.24 6.99
N ARG A 30 -10.03 0.18 6.81
CA ARG A 30 -10.50 -0.67 7.93
C ARG A 30 -9.35 -1.47 8.54
N GLY A 31 -9.46 -1.76 9.83
CA GLY A 31 -8.41 -2.45 10.61
C GLY A 31 -7.07 -1.72 10.52
N ASN A 32 -6.01 -2.44 10.15
CA ASN A 32 -4.67 -1.87 10.01
C ASN A 32 -4.51 -0.99 8.76
N GLY A 33 -5.51 -0.94 7.87
CA GLY A 33 -5.50 -0.11 6.67
C GLY A 33 -5.28 1.38 6.96
N ARG A 34 -5.68 1.87 8.15
CA ARG A 34 -5.39 3.24 8.63
C ARG A 34 -3.90 3.58 8.65
N ILE A 35 -3.03 2.61 8.93
CA ILE A 35 -1.58 2.79 9.01
C ILE A 35 -0.92 2.43 7.68
N TYR A 36 -1.36 1.35 7.03
CA TYR A 36 -0.77 0.93 5.76
C TYR A 36 -1.09 1.85 4.59
N PHE A 37 -2.28 2.45 4.57
CA PHE A 37 -2.67 3.37 3.50
C PHE A 37 -1.76 4.61 3.38
N PRO A 38 -1.44 5.36 4.45
CA PRO A 38 -0.52 6.49 4.33
C PRO A 38 0.91 6.06 3.98
N ILE A 39 1.39 4.92 4.49
CA ILE A 39 2.70 4.37 4.10
C ILE A 39 2.72 4.06 2.59
N TYR A 40 1.69 3.37 2.10
CA TYR A 40 1.54 3.09 0.67
C TYR A 40 1.53 4.39 -0.16
N MET A 41 0.74 5.38 0.26
CA MET A 41 0.64 6.66 -0.46
C MET A 41 1.95 7.44 -0.46
N ALA A 42 2.76 7.36 0.60
CA ALA A 42 4.07 7.99 0.65
C ALA A 42 5.03 7.36 -0.37
N VAL A 43 5.10 6.03 -0.42
CA VAL A 43 5.95 5.30 -1.38
C VAL A 43 5.48 5.55 -2.82
N PHE A 44 4.17 5.48 -3.05
CA PHE A 44 3.57 5.78 -4.35
C PHE A 44 3.89 7.21 -4.79
N GLY A 45 3.69 8.20 -3.91
CA GLY A 45 3.96 9.61 -4.22
C GLY A 45 5.42 9.87 -4.55
N ALA A 46 6.35 9.31 -3.77
CA ALA A 46 7.78 9.43 -4.04
C ALA A 46 8.17 8.82 -5.40
N GLY A 47 7.67 7.61 -5.70
CA GLY A 47 7.93 6.95 -6.97
C GLY A 47 7.33 7.71 -8.16
N PHE A 48 6.10 8.20 -8.02
CA PHE A 48 5.41 8.97 -9.05
C PHE A 48 6.14 10.28 -9.36
N VAL A 49 6.46 11.08 -8.33
CA VAL A 49 7.19 12.34 -8.49
C VAL A 49 8.58 12.10 -9.08
N GLY A 50 9.31 11.10 -8.60
CA GLY A 50 10.63 10.75 -9.15
C GLY A 50 10.56 10.37 -10.63
N THR A 51 9.57 9.56 -11.02
CA THR A 51 9.35 9.15 -12.42
C THR A 51 8.99 10.35 -13.29
N MET A 52 8.08 11.21 -12.84
CA MET A 52 7.69 12.41 -13.58
C MET A 52 8.84 13.40 -13.72
N TYR A 53 9.63 13.58 -12.67
CA TYR A 53 10.83 14.42 -12.72
C TYR A 53 11.84 13.89 -13.74
N GLN A 54 12.11 12.58 -13.73
CA GLN A 54 12.98 11.96 -14.73
C GLN A 54 12.42 12.14 -16.14
N LEU A 55 11.12 11.92 -16.34
CA LEU A 55 10.47 12.09 -17.65
C LEU A 55 10.62 13.52 -18.18
N VAL A 56 10.43 14.53 -17.34
CA VAL A 56 10.63 15.95 -17.70
C VAL A 56 12.09 16.22 -18.05
N GLN A 57 13.04 15.71 -17.27
CA GLN A 57 14.46 15.88 -17.57
C GLN A 57 14.86 15.18 -18.89
N TYR A 58 14.29 14.00 -19.18
CA TYR A 58 14.48 13.32 -20.47
C TYR A 58 13.91 14.15 -21.62
N GLY A 59 12.71 14.70 -21.47
CA GLY A 59 12.08 15.56 -22.48
C GLY A 59 12.85 16.87 -22.72
N ASN A 60 13.44 17.44 -21.66
CA ASN A 60 14.26 18.66 -21.75
C ASN A 60 15.70 18.40 -22.23
N GLY A 61 16.08 17.13 -22.48
CA GLY A 61 17.43 16.77 -22.93
C GLY A 61 18.53 16.98 -21.88
N THR A 62 18.19 17.23 -20.62
CA THR A 62 19.15 17.48 -19.53
C THR A 62 19.72 16.20 -18.92
N VAL A 63 19.14 15.04 -19.21
CA VAL A 63 19.67 13.74 -18.75
C VAL A 63 20.75 13.26 -19.72
N LYS A 64 22.02 13.37 -19.31
CA LYS A 64 23.07 12.54 -19.91
C LYS A 64 22.83 11.10 -19.47
N LYS A 65 22.71 10.17 -20.44
CA LYS A 65 22.86 8.73 -20.15
C LYS A 65 24.16 8.58 -19.36
N SER A 66 24.08 7.99 -18.17
CA SER A 66 25.27 7.44 -17.54
C SER A 66 25.70 6.28 -18.42
N ASP A 67 26.68 6.50 -19.29
CA ASP A 67 27.33 5.42 -20.03
C ASP A 67 27.98 4.49 -18.99
N ALA A 68 27.37 3.32 -18.81
CA ALA A 68 27.89 2.21 -18.03
C ALA A 68 28.64 1.25 -18.95
#